data_AF-A0A1E7IDL1-F1
#
_entry.id   AF-A0A1E7IDL1-F1
#
_cell.length_a   1.000
_cell.length_b   1.000
_cell.length_c   1.000
_cell.angle_alpha   90.00
_cell.angle_beta   90.00
_cell.angle_gamma   90.00
#
_symmetry.space_group_name_H-M   'P 1'
#
loop_
_entity.id
_entity.type
_entity.pdbx_description
1 polymer ?
#
loop_
_entity_poly.entity_id
_entity_poly.type
_entity_poly.pdbx_seq_one_letter_code
_entity_poly.pdbx_strand_id
1 'polypeptide(L)'
;MLDLKTHELRPGDRGAVTLTIPARWLKRNDLAAGDPIHMFEDADGWLTVIPDTDVLAGKLKDIPPTSPEYMTILSRTFYAIQKQRIEAGNRIAMNVRDQRLTEDEAALLNAHLKVGLHAIEKNVKRDMSRVLEPIPIYREWFSKIRGVGPLLAGAIIGEIGTIDRFEHISNLWSWAGFGIHDGVADRRRAGEKSHWNPVMKNIGWKTGKSFIKLGGYFRMAYEQFKLEEVAKNKPWAAPLEASELAGYRLWLPAGDGTILTKDVVPGIIKAAKKAGNTTIRICRTDGHVDNRANRRNIKLFLGLTWMKWRELEGLSVSAPYIAEHGLAGHTIVYPAEVVTAEEALQAEKAAEKARKKAEEPLEQ
;
A
#
# COMPACT_ATOMS: atom_id res chain seq x y z
N MET A 1 -3.74 21.72 34.67
CA MET A 1 -3.27 21.07 35.92
C MET A 1 -4.49 20.54 36.64
N LEU A 2 -4.57 19.21 36.83
CA LEU A 2 -5.49 18.63 37.80
C LEU A 2 -4.95 18.95 39.20
N ASP A 3 -5.82 19.40 40.09
CA ASP A 3 -5.47 19.69 41.48
C ASP A 3 -5.67 18.39 42.28
N LEU A 4 -4.57 17.77 42.71
CA LEU A 4 -4.59 16.55 43.51
C LEU A 4 -4.66 16.95 44.98
N LYS A 5 -5.85 16.87 45.58
CA LYS A 5 -5.96 16.91 47.04
C LYS A 5 -5.46 15.59 47.62
N THR A 6 -4.20 15.55 48.03
CA THR A 6 -3.67 14.48 48.87
C THR A 6 -4.24 14.63 50.27
N HIS A 7 -5.20 13.78 50.65
CA HIS A 7 -5.43 13.54 52.07
C HIS A 7 -4.21 12.78 52.61
N GLU A 8 -3.60 13.29 53.68
CA GLU A 8 -2.40 12.72 54.31
C GLU A 8 -2.58 11.23 54.61
N LEU A 9 -1.84 10.37 53.89
CA LEU A 9 -1.77 8.94 54.18
C LEU A 9 -0.59 8.69 55.12
N ARG A 10 -0.83 7.94 56.20
CA ARG A 10 0.25 7.51 57.12
C ARG A 10 0.98 6.30 56.54
N PRO A 11 2.28 6.11 56.84
CA PRO A 11 3.03 4.96 56.32
C PRO A 11 2.42 3.64 56.82
N GLY A 12 1.86 2.83 55.92
CA GLY A 12 1.25 1.53 56.22
C GLY A 12 -0.13 1.32 55.59
N ASP A 13 -0.81 2.39 55.16
CA ASP A 13 -2.11 2.27 54.52
C ASP A 13 -1.93 1.85 53.05
N ARG A 14 -2.25 0.59 52.72
CA ARG A 14 -2.59 0.18 51.34
C ARG A 14 -3.97 0.75 50.99
N GLY A 15 -4.09 2.07 50.95
CA GLY A 15 -5.33 2.79 50.66
C GLY A 15 -5.44 3.10 49.17
N ALA A 16 -6.62 2.85 48.59
CA ALA A 16 -6.97 3.30 47.25
C ALA A 16 -6.80 4.83 47.15
N VAL A 17 -6.03 5.30 46.16
CA VAL A 17 -5.90 6.72 45.86
C VAL A 17 -7.15 7.17 45.11
N THR A 18 -8.00 7.95 45.76
CA THR A 18 -9.18 8.54 45.13
C THR A 18 -8.78 9.81 44.38
N LEU A 19 -8.72 9.75 43.05
CA LEU A 19 -8.45 10.91 42.21
C LEU A 19 -9.73 11.69 41.94
N THR A 20 -9.78 12.95 42.36
CA THR A 20 -10.92 13.83 42.05
C THR A 20 -10.67 14.53 40.72
N ILE A 21 -11.37 14.11 39.67
CA ILE A 21 -11.28 14.72 38.34
C ILE A 21 -12.29 15.89 38.26
N PRO A 22 -11.85 17.14 38.00
CA PRO A 22 -12.76 18.27 37.89
C PRO A 22 -13.77 18.08 36.75
N ALA A 23 -15.05 18.34 37.00
CA ALA A 23 -16.10 18.27 35.97
C ALA A 23 -15.79 19.12 34.72
N ARG A 24 -15.08 20.25 34.89
CA ARG A 24 -14.58 21.08 33.79
C ARG A 24 -13.56 20.38 32.89
N TRP A 25 -12.74 19.49 33.44
CA TRP A 25 -11.75 18.72 32.68
C TRP A 25 -12.43 17.60 31.89
N LEU A 26 -13.42 16.92 32.50
CA LEU A 26 -14.27 15.95 31.81
C LEU A 26 -15.00 16.63 30.63
N LYS A 27 -15.65 17.77 30.88
CA LYS A 27 -16.34 18.55 29.84
C LYS A 27 -15.40 19.02 28.71
N ARG A 28 -14.16 19.42 29.03
CA ARG A 28 -13.16 19.84 28.03
C ARG A 28 -12.74 18.70 27.11
N ASN A 29 -12.72 17.46 27.61
CA ASN A 29 -12.32 16.27 26.86
C ASN A 29 -13.54 15.44 26.39
N ASP A 30 -14.74 16.01 26.48
CA ASP A 30 -16.01 15.37 26.13
C ASP A 30 -16.26 14.03 26.84
N LEU A 31 -15.88 13.94 28.13
CA LEU A 31 -16.06 12.74 28.97
C LEU A 31 -17.24 12.89 29.93
N ALA A 32 -17.92 11.77 30.20
CA ALA A 32 -18.98 11.61 31.17
C ALA A 32 -18.43 10.95 32.44
N ALA A 33 -19.15 11.10 33.55
CA ALA A 33 -18.79 10.44 34.80
C ALA A 33 -18.95 8.91 34.62
N GLY A 34 -17.86 8.16 34.85
CA GLY A 34 -17.83 6.69 34.68
C GLY A 34 -17.23 6.21 33.36
N ASP A 35 -16.87 7.12 32.44
CA ASP A 35 -16.14 6.76 31.24
C ASP A 35 -14.75 6.19 31.59
N PRO A 36 -14.32 5.05 31.01
CA PRO A 36 -13.01 4.50 31.27
C PRO A 36 -11.89 5.48 30.88
N ILE A 37 -10.89 5.54 31.76
CA ILE A 37 -9.71 6.38 31.62
C ILE A 37 -8.49 5.50 31.85
N HIS A 38 -7.47 5.67 31.02
CA HIS A 38 -6.17 5.06 31.25
C HIS A 38 -5.33 5.99 32.11
N MET A 39 -4.78 5.42 33.18
CA MET A 39 -3.92 6.12 34.12
C MET A 39 -2.55 5.46 34.06
N PHE A 40 -1.51 6.24 33.83
CA PHE A 40 -0.13 5.76 33.94
C PHE A 40 0.73 6.80 34.62
N GLU A 41 1.66 6.33 35.43
CA GLU A 41 2.71 7.14 36.04
C GLU A 41 3.83 7.29 35.00
N ASP A 42 4.23 8.52 34.71
CA ASP A 42 5.37 8.80 33.85
C ASP A 42 6.69 8.68 34.61
N ALA A 43 7.82 8.80 33.89
CA ALA A 43 9.16 8.63 34.46
C ALA A 43 9.50 9.70 35.53
N ASP A 44 8.76 10.81 35.55
CA ASP A 44 8.94 11.91 36.49
C ASP A 44 7.97 11.80 37.69
N GLY A 45 7.23 10.68 37.80
CA GLY A 45 6.28 10.41 38.89
C GLY A 45 4.93 11.13 38.72
N TRP A 46 4.66 11.72 37.55
CA TRP A 46 3.36 12.33 37.29
C TRP A 46 2.37 11.31 36.79
N LEU A 47 1.19 11.36 37.37
CA LEU A 47 0.09 10.52 36.94
C LEU A 47 -0.64 11.17 35.75
N THR A 48 -0.44 10.61 34.56
CA THR A 48 -1.10 11.04 33.34
C THR A 48 -2.40 10.27 33.15
N VAL A 49 -3.49 11.02 32.95
CA VAL A 49 -4.83 10.48 32.67
C VAL A 49 -5.16 10.73 31.21
N ILE A 50 -5.29 9.66 30.42
CA ILE A 50 -5.75 9.73 29.03
C ILE A 50 -7.16 9.13 28.94
N PRO A 51 -8.11 9.80 28.27
CA PRO A 51 -9.39 9.20 27.94
C PRO A 51 -9.21 7.84 27.23
N ASP A 52 -10.00 6.83 27.57
CA ASP A 52 -10.01 5.61 26.77
C ASP A 52 -10.40 5.96 25.33
N THR A 53 -9.57 5.52 24.39
CA THR A 53 -9.79 5.78 22.96
C THR A 53 -11.12 5.23 22.47
N ASP A 54 -11.67 4.20 23.12
CA ASP A 54 -12.97 3.65 22.78
C ASP A 54 -14.14 4.51 23.30
N VAL A 55 -13.94 5.32 24.35
CA VAL A 55 -14.93 6.32 24.80
C VAL A 55 -14.98 7.53 23.86
N LEU A 56 -13.82 8.03 23.46
CA LEU A 56 -13.74 9.07 22.45
C LEU A 56 -14.32 8.58 21.12
N ALA A 57 -14.07 7.31 20.76
CA ALA A 57 -14.67 6.67 19.59
C ALA A 57 -16.18 6.44 19.71
N GLY A 58 -16.71 6.26 20.94
CA GLY A 58 -18.15 6.17 21.22
C GLY A 58 -18.89 7.50 21.14
N LYS A 59 -18.18 8.63 21.23
CA LYS A 59 -18.76 10.00 21.19
C LYS A 59 -18.49 10.76 19.88
N LEU A 60 -17.53 10.30 19.08
CA LEU A 60 -17.46 10.58 17.65
C LEU A 60 -18.68 9.94 16.98
N LYS A 61 -19.79 10.68 16.94
CA LYS A 61 -21.13 10.37 16.36
C LYS A 61 -21.18 9.17 15.41
N ASP A 62 -22.28 8.41 15.53
CA ASP A 62 -22.71 7.17 14.85
C ASP A 62 -22.41 6.96 13.35
N ILE A 63 -21.83 7.93 12.63
CA ILE A 63 -21.40 7.82 11.24
C ILE A 63 -19.99 8.44 11.11
N PRO A 64 -18.94 7.64 10.80
CA PRO A 64 -17.60 8.18 10.57
C PRO A 64 -17.60 9.13 9.36
N PRO A 65 -16.80 10.22 9.36
CA PRO A 65 -16.76 11.15 8.24
C PRO A 65 -16.29 10.43 6.98
N THR A 66 -17.16 10.38 5.97
CA THR A 66 -16.94 9.70 4.68
C THR A 66 -16.36 10.62 3.61
N SER A 67 -15.80 11.78 4.00
CA SER A 67 -15.23 12.70 3.01
C SER A 67 -13.96 12.13 2.38
N PRO A 68 -13.75 12.33 1.07
CA PRO A 68 -12.52 11.93 0.37
C PRO A 68 -11.24 12.46 1.04
N GLU A 69 -11.30 13.69 1.57
CA GLU A 69 -10.19 14.33 2.28
C GLU A 69 -9.85 13.58 3.57
N TYR A 70 -10.86 13.17 4.34
CA TYR A 70 -10.65 12.43 5.58
C TYR A 70 -9.99 11.08 5.32
N MET A 71 -10.48 10.31 4.34
CA MET A 71 -9.86 9.04 3.93
C MET A 71 -8.41 9.24 3.48
N THR A 72 -8.15 10.30 2.72
CA THR A 72 -6.80 10.62 2.24
C THR A 72 -5.86 10.94 3.40
N ILE A 73 -6.31 11.79 4.34
CA ILE A 73 -5.53 12.16 5.53
C ILE A 73 -5.28 10.92 6.39
N LEU A 74 -6.30 10.09 6.64
CA LEU A 74 -6.18 8.89 7.46
C LEU A 74 -5.17 7.89 6.87
N SER A 75 -5.22 7.67 5.55
CA SER A 75 -4.24 6.82 4.86
C SER A 75 -2.82 7.40 4.93
N ARG A 76 -2.66 8.72 4.77
CA ARG A 76 -1.35 9.39 4.89
C ARG A 76 -0.80 9.31 6.31
N THR A 77 -1.65 9.49 7.32
CA THR A 77 -1.30 9.31 8.73
C THR A 77 -0.81 7.90 9.00
N PHE A 78 -1.51 6.88 8.48
CA PHE A 78 -1.05 5.49 8.58
C PHE A 78 0.37 5.31 8.01
N TYR A 79 0.62 5.79 6.79
CA TYR A 79 1.95 5.67 6.17
C TYR A 79 3.02 6.48 6.91
N ALA A 80 2.68 7.62 7.52
CA ALA A 80 3.59 8.39 8.34
C ALA A 80 4.00 7.60 9.61
N ILE A 81 3.03 6.96 10.28
CA ILE A 81 3.29 6.09 11.44
C ILE A 81 4.16 4.90 11.04
N GLN A 82 3.83 4.23 9.93
CA GLN A 82 4.65 3.12 9.42
C GLN A 82 6.09 3.55 9.15
N LYS A 83 6.28 4.75 8.58
CA LYS A 83 7.60 5.30 8.33
C LYS A 83 8.37 5.52 9.63
N GLN A 84 7.74 6.10 10.65
CA GLN A 84 8.35 6.27 11.98
C GLN A 84 8.73 4.93 12.60
N ARG A 85 7.87 3.91 12.49
CA ARG A 85 8.17 2.54 12.97
C ARG A 85 9.39 1.95 12.27
N ILE A 86 9.48 2.06 10.94
CA ILE A 86 10.61 1.56 10.16
C ILE A 86 11.89 2.32 10.51
N GLU A 87 11.82 3.65 10.65
CA GLU A 87 12.96 4.48 11.03
C GLU A 87 13.49 4.14 12.42
N ALA A 88 12.59 3.95 13.39
CA ALA A 88 12.96 3.53 14.73
C ALA A 88 13.64 2.15 14.71
N GLY A 89 13.06 1.16 14.01
CA GLY A 89 13.66 -0.17 13.87
C GLY A 89 15.05 -0.14 13.22
N ASN A 90 15.23 0.67 12.17
CA ASN A 90 16.53 0.83 11.52
C ASN A 90 17.57 1.46 12.45
N ARG A 91 17.18 2.43 13.30
CA ARG A 91 18.08 3.03 14.29
C ARG A 91 18.50 2.02 15.35
N ILE A 92 17.59 1.18 15.82
CA ILE A 92 17.91 0.12 16.78
C ILE A 92 18.91 -0.87 16.15
N ALA A 93 18.60 -1.36 14.95
CA ALA A 93 19.47 -2.29 14.22
C ALA A 93 20.87 -1.69 13.98
N MET A 94 20.96 -0.39 13.70
CA MET A 94 22.24 0.29 13.53
C MET A 94 23.04 0.37 14.84
N ASN A 95 22.41 0.67 15.97
CA ASN A 95 23.10 0.73 17.26
C ASN A 95 23.53 -0.64 17.77
N VAL A 96 22.81 -1.71 17.43
CA VAL A 96 23.27 -3.11 17.66
C VAL A 96 24.51 -3.39 16.83
N ARG A 97 24.49 -3.02 15.54
CA ARG A 97 25.64 -3.20 14.64
C ARG A 97 26.88 -2.43 15.11
N ASP A 98 26.69 -1.23 15.62
CA ASP A 98 27.76 -0.37 16.16
C ASP A 98 28.17 -0.76 17.58
N GLN A 99 27.67 -1.88 18.12
CA GLN A 99 27.94 -2.39 19.48
C GLN A 99 27.61 -1.39 20.60
N ARG A 100 26.69 -0.45 20.33
CA ARG A 100 26.19 0.52 21.31
C ARG A 100 25.01 -0.01 22.12
N LEU A 101 24.34 -1.03 21.60
CA LEU A 101 23.27 -1.77 22.26
C LEU A 101 23.55 -3.26 22.18
N THR A 102 23.26 -3.98 23.25
CA THR A 102 23.17 -5.44 23.26
C THR A 102 21.90 -5.92 22.55
N GLU A 103 21.86 -7.21 22.18
CA GLU A 103 20.66 -7.80 21.58
C GLU A 103 19.45 -7.76 22.53
N ASP A 104 19.67 -7.93 23.83
CA ASP A 104 18.62 -7.90 24.86
C ASP A 104 18.03 -6.49 25.03
N GLU A 105 18.87 -5.45 25.07
CA GLU A 105 18.41 -4.06 25.12
C GLU A 105 17.62 -3.69 23.85
N ALA A 106 18.07 -4.16 22.69
CA ALA A 106 17.36 -3.97 21.44
C ALA A 106 16.01 -4.70 21.42
N ALA A 107 15.92 -5.91 21.99
CA ALA A 107 14.67 -6.66 22.11
C ALA A 107 13.66 -5.93 22.99
N LEU A 108 14.09 -5.41 24.15
CA LEU A 108 13.25 -4.61 25.05
C LEU A 108 12.73 -3.33 24.36
N LEU A 109 13.62 -2.59 23.68
CA LEU A 109 13.25 -1.36 22.99
C LEU A 109 12.28 -1.63 21.83
N ASN A 110 12.51 -2.70 21.06
CA ASN A 110 11.58 -3.16 20.04
C ASN A 110 10.22 -3.55 20.62
N ALA A 111 10.17 -4.22 21.78
CA ALA A 111 8.92 -4.59 22.44
C ALA A 111 8.13 -3.35 22.86
N HIS A 112 8.79 -2.34 23.45
CA HIS A 112 8.16 -1.08 23.84
C HIS A 112 7.57 -0.33 22.63
N LEU A 113 8.36 -0.16 21.57
CA LEU A 113 7.89 0.47 20.33
C LEU A 113 6.79 -0.34 19.65
N LYS A 114 6.85 -1.67 19.73
CA LYS A 114 5.86 -2.56 19.15
C LYS A 114 4.49 -2.30 19.76
N VAL A 115 4.39 -2.20 21.08
CA VAL A 115 3.11 -1.96 21.78
C VAL A 115 2.48 -0.64 21.34
N GLY A 116 3.23 0.46 21.40
CA GLY A 116 2.70 1.79 21.05
C GLY A 116 2.37 1.93 19.56
N LEU A 117 3.34 1.70 18.68
CA LEU A 117 3.17 1.97 17.25
C LEU A 117 2.22 0.99 16.57
N HIS A 118 2.22 -0.30 16.95
CA HIS A 118 1.27 -1.25 16.36
C HIS A 118 -0.16 -1.00 16.85
N ALA A 119 -0.36 -0.55 18.09
CA ALA A 119 -1.69 -0.17 18.57
C ALA A 119 -2.25 0.99 17.73
N ILE A 120 -1.46 2.03 17.49
CA ILE A 120 -1.87 3.16 16.65
C ILE A 120 -2.13 2.70 15.20
N GLU A 121 -1.24 1.91 14.59
CA GLU A 121 -1.45 1.37 13.23
C GLU A 121 -2.76 0.57 13.13
N LYS A 122 -3.06 -0.25 14.14
CA LYS A 122 -4.29 -1.05 14.22
C LYS A 122 -5.53 -0.16 14.34
N ASN A 123 -5.46 0.88 15.18
CA ASN A 123 -6.56 1.83 15.37
C ASN A 123 -6.86 2.59 14.07
N VAL A 124 -5.84 3.14 13.41
CA VAL A 124 -6.01 3.84 12.13
C VAL A 124 -6.60 2.92 11.06
N LYS A 125 -6.18 1.65 11.01
CA LYS A 125 -6.77 0.66 10.09
C LYS A 125 -8.25 0.38 10.43
N ARG A 126 -8.59 0.21 11.71
CA ARG A 126 -9.96 0.01 12.20
C ARG A 126 -10.85 1.18 11.81
N ASP A 127 -10.37 2.41 12.02
CA ASP A 127 -11.12 3.62 11.72
C ASP A 127 -11.34 3.76 10.21
N MET A 128 -10.33 3.44 9.40
CA MET A 128 -10.47 3.39 7.95
C MET A 128 -11.54 2.37 7.52
N SER A 129 -11.56 1.18 8.10
CA SER A 129 -12.61 0.19 7.80
C SER A 129 -14.01 0.73 8.10
N ARG A 130 -14.19 1.42 9.26
CA ARG A 130 -15.47 2.01 9.64
C ARG A 130 -15.91 3.10 8.65
N VAL A 131 -14.99 3.96 8.22
CA VAL A 131 -15.24 5.02 7.22
C VAL A 131 -15.69 4.43 5.88
N LEU A 132 -15.10 3.30 5.49
CA LEU A 132 -15.34 2.69 4.18
C LEU A 132 -16.60 1.82 4.14
N GLU A 133 -17.03 1.26 5.28
CA GLU A 133 -18.19 0.37 5.36
C GLU A 133 -19.47 0.93 4.69
N PRO A 134 -19.89 2.19 4.90
CA PRO A 134 -21.08 2.70 4.22
C PRO A 134 -20.90 2.89 2.71
N ILE A 135 -19.67 2.96 2.19
CA ILE A 135 -19.38 3.33 0.80
C ILE A 135 -19.67 2.15 -0.15
N PRO A 136 -20.57 2.31 -1.14
CA PRO A 136 -20.97 1.21 -2.04
C PRO A 136 -19.81 0.57 -2.81
N ILE A 137 -18.91 1.38 -3.41
CA ILE A 137 -17.78 0.83 -4.17
C ILE A 137 -16.82 0.03 -3.27
N TYR A 138 -16.72 0.37 -1.99
CA TYR A 138 -15.91 -0.43 -1.07
C TYR A 138 -16.55 -1.80 -0.82
N ARG A 139 -17.83 -1.83 -0.46
CA ARG A 139 -18.56 -3.08 -0.15
C ARG A 139 -18.67 -4.00 -1.35
N GLU A 140 -18.96 -3.45 -2.52
CA GLU A 140 -19.26 -4.25 -3.70
C GLU A 140 -18.04 -4.68 -4.51
N TRP A 141 -16.92 -3.97 -4.36
CA TRP A 141 -15.73 -4.18 -5.18
C TRP A 141 -14.45 -4.31 -4.35
N PHE A 142 -14.02 -3.26 -3.67
CA PHE A 142 -12.69 -3.27 -3.03
C PHE A 142 -12.54 -4.30 -1.91
N SER A 143 -13.58 -4.52 -1.10
CA SER A 143 -13.58 -5.49 0.01
C SER A 143 -13.40 -6.94 -0.47
N LYS A 144 -13.86 -7.24 -1.69
CA LYS A 144 -13.85 -8.59 -2.27
C LYS A 144 -12.52 -8.93 -2.93
N ILE A 145 -11.71 -7.92 -3.25
CA ILE A 145 -10.45 -8.10 -3.96
C ILE A 145 -9.32 -8.45 -3.00
N ARG A 146 -8.77 -9.65 -3.19
CA ARG A 146 -7.58 -10.08 -2.46
C ARG A 146 -6.40 -9.15 -2.72
N GLY A 147 -5.90 -8.56 -1.63
CA GLY A 147 -4.75 -7.67 -1.66
C GLY A 147 -5.07 -6.19 -1.75
N VAL A 148 -6.35 -5.80 -1.81
CA VAL A 148 -6.77 -4.44 -1.50
C VAL A 148 -7.36 -4.40 -0.09
N GLY A 149 -6.57 -3.95 0.87
CA GLY A 149 -7.07 -3.72 2.23
C GLY A 149 -7.76 -2.35 2.38
N PRO A 150 -8.43 -2.11 3.52
CA PRO A 150 -9.12 -0.84 3.81
C PRO A 150 -8.24 0.40 3.57
N LEU A 151 -6.97 0.35 3.96
CA LEU A 151 -6.05 1.48 3.78
C LEU A 151 -5.70 1.79 2.33
N LEU A 152 -5.58 0.76 1.48
CA LEU A 152 -5.35 0.96 0.04
C LEU A 152 -6.65 1.39 -0.64
N ALA A 153 -7.79 0.78 -0.29
CA ALA A 153 -9.10 1.17 -0.80
C ALA A 153 -9.41 2.63 -0.46
N GLY A 154 -9.27 3.04 0.79
CA GLY A 154 -9.50 4.42 1.21
C GLY A 154 -8.52 5.42 0.62
N ALA A 155 -7.26 5.02 0.36
CA ALA A 155 -6.33 5.86 -0.37
C ALA A 155 -6.78 6.09 -1.82
N ILE A 156 -7.22 5.02 -2.50
CA ILE A 156 -7.73 5.09 -3.88
C ILE A 156 -9.01 5.93 -3.91
N ILE A 157 -9.96 5.65 -3.01
CA ILE A 157 -11.24 6.33 -2.96
C ILE A 157 -11.06 7.81 -2.65
N GLY A 158 -10.24 8.12 -1.64
CA GLY A 158 -9.95 9.49 -1.23
C GLY A 158 -9.27 10.32 -2.31
N GLU A 159 -8.30 9.74 -3.04
CA GLU A 159 -7.59 10.47 -4.11
C GLU A 159 -8.46 10.62 -5.37
N ILE A 160 -9.29 9.63 -5.71
CA ILE A 160 -10.23 9.74 -6.84
C ILE A 160 -11.31 10.78 -6.53
N GLY A 161 -11.87 10.76 -5.32
CA GLY A 161 -13.00 11.59 -4.92
C GLY A 161 -14.27 11.13 -5.62
N THR A 162 -14.70 11.85 -6.64
CA THR A 162 -15.86 11.51 -7.48
C THR A 162 -15.40 10.85 -8.77
N ILE A 163 -16.04 9.74 -9.17
CA ILE A 163 -15.65 9.04 -10.41
C ILE A 163 -16.16 9.74 -11.68
N ASP A 164 -17.20 10.58 -11.56
CA ASP A 164 -17.81 11.33 -12.66
C ASP A 164 -16.81 12.18 -13.45
N ARG A 165 -15.81 12.76 -12.76
CA ARG A 165 -14.73 13.54 -13.39
C ARG A 165 -13.93 12.77 -14.46
N PHE A 166 -14.06 11.45 -14.52
CA PHE A 166 -13.42 10.58 -15.48
C PHE A 166 -14.47 9.96 -16.40
N GLU A 167 -14.88 10.69 -17.45
CA GLU A 167 -15.81 10.19 -18.47
C GLU A 167 -15.28 8.95 -19.21
N HIS A 168 -13.96 8.85 -19.39
CA HIS A 168 -13.31 7.70 -20.02
C HIS A 168 -12.20 7.14 -19.13
N ILE A 169 -11.96 5.83 -19.23
CA ILE A 169 -10.89 5.15 -18.48
C ILE A 169 -9.49 5.68 -18.82
N SER A 170 -9.27 6.14 -20.05
CA SER A 170 -8.02 6.78 -20.47
C SER A 170 -7.70 8.02 -19.63
N ASN A 171 -8.71 8.80 -19.26
CA ASN A 171 -8.58 9.99 -18.41
C ASN A 171 -8.10 9.60 -17.01
N LEU A 172 -8.70 8.55 -16.41
CA LEU A 172 -8.27 8.03 -15.11
C LEU A 172 -6.84 7.50 -15.16
N TRP A 173 -6.46 6.74 -16.20
CA TRP A 173 -5.09 6.25 -16.33
C TRP A 173 -4.07 7.37 -16.52
N SER A 174 -4.34 8.36 -17.36
CA SER A 174 -3.47 9.52 -17.56
C SER A 174 -3.29 10.28 -16.23
N TRP A 175 -4.39 10.62 -15.56
CA TRP A 175 -4.36 11.31 -14.27
C TRP A 175 -3.66 10.48 -13.17
N ALA A 176 -3.81 9.16 -13.14
CA ALA A 176 -3.14 8.28 -12.18
C ALA A 176 -1.65 8.01 -12.54
N GLY A 177 -1.15 8.51 -13.68
CA GLY A 177 0.24 8.37 -14.12
C GLY A 177 0.56 7.03 -14.80
N PHE A 178 -0.48 6.35 -15.27
CA PHE A 178 -0.46 5.11 -16.05
C PHE A 178 -0.86 5.32 -17.53
N GLY A 179 -1.02 6.58 -17.95
CA GLY A 179 -1.27 7.01 -19.33
C GLY A 179 -0.09 6.76 -20.28
N ILE A 180 -0.37 6.85 -21.57
CA ILE A 180 0.65 6.80 -22.63
C ILE A 180 0.53 8.13 -23.36
N HIS A 181 1.64 8.84 -23.46
CA HIS A 181 1.74 10.09 -24.20
C HIS A 181 2.86 9.93 -25.23
N ASP A 182 2.60 10.32 -26.49
CA ASP A 182 3.53 10.18 -27.62
C ASP A 182 4.07 8.74 -27.82
N GLY A 183 3.21 7.73 -27.58
CA GLY A 183 3.59 6.31 -27.69
C GLY A 183 4.50 5.81 -26.56
N VAL A 184 4.86 6.66 -25.59
CA VAL A 184 5.76 6.32 -24.48
C VAL A 184 5.02 6.41 -23.14
N ALA A 185 5.38 5.54 -22.20
CA ALA A 185 4.85 5.59 -20.85
C ALA A 185 5.40 6.81 -20.09
N ASP A 186 4.52 7.52 -19.37
CA ASP A 186 4.90 8.72 -18.62
C ASP A 186 6.04 8.52 -17.61
N ARG A 187 7.05 9.38 -17.72
CA ARG A 187 8.23 9.44 -16.85
C ARG A 187 8.44 10.84 -16.32
N ARG A 188 8.93 10.95 -15.08
CA ARG A 188 9.33 12.25 -14.53
C ARG A 188 10.57 12.73 -15.25
N ARG A 189 10.61 14.02 -15.56
CA ARG A 189 11.79 14.73 -16.06
C ARG A 189 12.25 15.71 -15.00
N ALA A 190 13.57 15.83 -14.83
CA ALA A 190 14.13 16.74 -13.84
C ALA A 190 13.77 18.18 -14.23
N GLY A 191 13.29 18.97 -13.25
CA GLY A 191 12.88 20.36 -13.46
C GLY A 191 11.45 20.55 -13.96
N GLU A 192 10.75 19.49 -14.37
CA GLU A 192 9.37 19.57 -14.87
C GLU A 192 8.35 19.11 -13.83
N LYS A 193 7.24 19.85 -13.70
CA LYS A 193 6.08 19.39 -12.91
C LYS A 193 5.40 18.23 -13.63
N SER A 194 5.10 17.14 -12.91
CA SER A 194 4.36 16.02 -13.48
C SER A 194 2.91 16.41 -13.76
N HIS A 195 2.37 16.02 -14.91
CA HIS A 195 0.97 16.24 -15.28
C HIS A 195 -0.02 15.25 -14.64
N TRP A 196 0.47 14.23 -13.95
CA TRP A 196 -0.34 13.23 -13.25
C TRP A 196 -0.24 13.36 -11.73
N ASN A 197 -1.18 12.76 -11.00
CA ASN A 197 -1.16 12.67 -9.54
C ASN A 197 -0.04 11.72 -9.07
N PRO A 198 1.02 12.23 -8.42
CA PRO A 198 2.15 11.41 -7.98
C PRO A 198 1.80 10.45 -6.84
N VAL A 199 0.81 10.81 -6.01
CA VAL A 199 0.34 10.00 -4.88
C VAL A 199 -0.43 8.80 -5.42
N MET A 200 -1.35 9.02 -6.35
CA MET A 200 -2.11 7.94 -7.00
C MET A 200 -1.20 6.97 -7.77
N LYS A 201 -0.15 7.47 -8.44
CA LYS A 201 0.85 6.61 -9.11
C LYS A 201 1.55 5.67 -8.11
N ASN A 202 1.88 6.19 -6.93
CA ASN A 202 2.49 5.40 -5.86
C ASN A 202 1.51 4.37 -5.29
N ILE A 203 0.26 4.77 -5.01
CA ILE A 203 -0.80 3.87 -4.55
C ILE A 203 -1.02 2.74 -5.56
N GLY A 204 -1.16 3.06 -6.85
CA GLY A 204 -1.30 2.06 -7.90
C GLY A 204 -0.13 1.08 -7.94
N TRP A 205 1.10 1.56 -7.78
CA TRP A 205 2.28 0.68 -7.68
C TRP A 205 2.22 -0.25 -6.46
N LYS A 206 1.85 0.28 -5.29
CA LYS A 206 1.68 -0.50 -4.05
C LYS A 206 0.61 -1.57 -4.22
N THR A 207 -0.52 -1.22 -4.83
CA THR A 207 -1.63 -2.14 -5.13
C THR A 207 -1.17 -3.26 -6.08
N GLY A 208 -0.48 -2.93 -7.17
CA GLY A 208 0.07 -3.93 -8.09
C GLY A 208 1.04 -4.91 -7.42
N LYS A 209 1.96 -4.40 -6.57
CA LYS A 209 2.86 -5.27 -5.79
C LYS A 209 2.10 -6.11 -4.74
N SER A 210 1.01 -5.59 -4.18
CA SER A 210 0.14 -6.34 -3.26
C SER A 210 -0.46 -7.56 -3.93
N PHE A 211 -1.01 -7.39 -5.16
CA PHE A 211 -1.54 -8.50 -5.95
C PHE A 211 -0.51 -9.58 -6.22
N ILE A 212 0.71 -9.17 -6.62
CA ILE A 212 1.79 -10.12 -6.89
C ILE A 212 2.13 -10.90 -5.62
N LYS A 213 2.15 -10.28 -4.44
CA LYS A 213 2.53 -10.95 -3.19
C LYS A 213 1.44 -11.87 -2.63
N LEU A 214 0.17 -11.48 -2.75
CA LEU A 214 -0.93 -12.16 -2.04
C LEU A 214 -1.62 -13.22 -2.88
N GLY A 215 -1.49 -13.18 -4.22
CA GLY A 215 -2.19 -14.06 -5.14
C GLY A 215 -3.56 -13.49 -5.55
N GLY A 216 -4.42 -14.33 -6.12
CA GLY A 216 -5.74 -13.93 -6.61
C GLY A 216 -5.81 -13.80 -8.12
N TYR A 217 -6.95 -13.32 -8.61
CA TYR A 217 -7.21 -13.05 -10.02
C TYR A 217 -6.15 -12.12 -10.61
N PHE A 218 -5.82 -11.02 -9.91
CA PHE A 218 -4.81 -10.06 -10.37
C PHE A 218 -3.39 -10.63 -10.39
N ARG A 219 -3.11 -11.71 -9.65
CA ARG A 219 -1.83 -12.44 -9.78
C ARG A 219 -1.81 -13.25 -11.07
N MET A 220 -2.88 -13.98 -11.37
CA MET A 220 -3.01 -14.76 -12.60
C MET A 220 -2.91 -13.85 -13.84
N ALA A 221 -3.63 -12.72 -13.82
CA ALA A 221 -3.56 -11.73 -14.89
C ALA A 221 -2.13 -11.18 -15.07
N TYR A 222 -1.44 -10.85 -13.96
CA TYR A 222 -0.04 -10.43 -14.02
C TYR A 222 0.89 -11.49 -14.61
N GLU A 223 0.72 -12.77 -14.26
CA GLU A 223 1.54 -13.87 -14.79
C GLU A 223 1.35 -14.03 -16.29
N GLN A 224 0.10 -13.98 -16.75
CA GLN A 224 -0.22 -13.98 -18.17
C GLN A 224 0.43 -12.78 -18.90
N PHE A 225 0.29 -11.58 -18.34
CA PHE A 225 0.93 -10.39 -18.90
C PHE A 225 2.45 -10.51 -18.93
N LYS A 226 3.05 -11.13 -17.91
CA LYS A 226 4.49 -11.36 -17.85
C LYS A 226 4.93 -12.31 -18.95
N LEU A 227 4.22 -13.42 -19.18
CA LEU A 227 4.52 -14.37 -20.26
C LEU A 227 4.48 -13.68 -21.62
N GLU A 228 3.47 -12.85 -21.87
CA GLU A 228 3.36 -12.10 -23.11
C GLU A 228 4.47 -11.05 -23.27
N GLU A 229 4.83 -10.33 -22.22
CA GLU A 229 5.93 -9.36 -22.26
C GLU A 229 7.29 -10.06 -22.46
N VAL A 230 7.47 -11.27 -21.93
CA VAL A 230 8.65 -12.12 -22.22
C VAL A 230 8.65 -12.53 -23.69
N ALA A 231 7.53 -13.01 -24.23
CA ALA A 231 7.43 -13.42 -25.64
C ALA A 231 7.67 -12.25 -26.62
N LYS A 232 7.27 -11.03 -26.24
CA LYS A 232 7.54 -9.78 -26.97
C LYS A 232 8.97 -9.28 -26.81
N ASN A 233 9.74 -9.76 -25.82
CA ASN A 233 11.09 -9.30 -25.52
C ASN A 233 12.14 -9.86 -26.50
N LYS A 234 12.02 -9.46 -27.76
CA LYS A 234 13.00 -9.77 -28.80
C LYS A 234 14.17 -8.79 -28.74
N PRO A 235 15.40 -9.25 -29.03
CA PRO A 235 16.55 -8.37 -29.07
C PRO A 235 16.47 -7.38 -30.24
N TRP A 236 16.90 -6.15 -30.02
CA TRP A 236 17.05 -5.14 -31.08
C TRP A 236 18.49 -4.64 -31.14
N ALA A 237 18.87 -4.11 -32.31
CA ALA A 237 20.16 -3.45 -32.48
C ALA A 237 20.07 -2.03 -31.93
N ALA A 238 20.89 -1.72 -30.93
CA ALA A 238 21.00 -0.39 -30.35
C ALA A 238 22.32 0.27 -30.78
N PRO A 239 22.33 1.61 -30.99
CA PRO A 239 23.55 2.35 -31.25
C PRO A 239 24.48 2.33 -30.03
N LEU A 240 25.77 2.60 -30.28
CA LEU A 240 26.81 2.61 -29.25
C LEU A 240 26.81 3.88 -28.37
N GLU A 241 25.64 4.24 -27.85
CA GLU A 241 25.42 5.40 -27.00
C GLU A 241 25.06 4.96 -25.58
N ALA A 242 25.71 5.57 -24.57
CA ALA A 242 25.55 5.11 -23.19
C ALA A 242 24.12 5.31 -22.66
N SER A 243 23.43 6.36 -23.10
CA SER A 243 22.03 6.64 -22.77
C SER A 243 21.06 5.60 -23.33
N GLU A 244 21.41 4.96 -24.45
CA GLU A 244 20.57 3.96 -25.14
C GLU A 244 20.79 2.54 -24.59
N LEU A 245 21.99 2.26 -24.08
CA LEU A 245 22.38 0.94 -23.59
C LEU A 245 22.12 0.72 -22.10
N ALA A 246 22.24 1.77 -21.28
CA ALA A 246 22.15 1.64 -19.83
C ALA A 246 20.78 1.12 -19.35
N GLY A 247 20.81 0.11 -18.47
CA GLY A 247 19.64 -0.54 -17.89
C GLY A 247 19.09 -1.72 -18.72
N TYR A 248 19.67 -2.01 -19.88
CA TYR A 248 19.28 -3.15 -20.72
C TYR A 248 20.22 -4.35 -20.54
N ARG A 249 19.81 -5.49 -21.08
CA ARG A 249 20.58 -6.74 -21.04
C ARG A 249 21.24 -6.97 -22.39
N LEU A 250 22.50 -7.38 -22.39
CA LEU A 250 23.19 -7.83 -23.60
C LEU A 250 22.59 -9.16 -24.10
N TRP A 251 22.37 -9.30 -25.41
CA TRP A 251 21.76 -10.50 -25.98
C TRP A 251 22.78 -11.56 -26.42
N LEU A 252 22.56 -12.82 -26.00
CA LEU A 252 23.34 -13.99 -26.44
C LEU A 252 23.08 -14.30 -27.92
N PRO A 253 24.09 -14.60 -28.76
CA PRO A 253 25.40 -15.15 -28.37
C PRO A 253 26.53 -14.12 -28.23
N ALA A 254 26.26 -12.82 -28.40
CA ALA A 254 27.28 -11.75 -28.42
C ALA A 254 27.72 -11.27 -27.02
N GLY A 255 27.38 -12.00 -25.96
CA GLY A 255 27.77 -11.75 -24.56
C GLY A 255 27.00 -12.63 -23.58
N ASP A 256 27.45 -12.72 -22.33
CA ASP A 256 26.99 -13.62 -21.25
C ASP A 256 25.59 -13.33 -20.66
N GLY A 257 24.82 -12.40 -21.23
CA GLY A 257 23.56 -11.95 -20.63
C GLY A 257 23.73 -10.88 -19.55
N THR A 258 24.89 -10.22 -19.49
CA THR A 258 25.21 -9.10 -18.58
C THR A 258 24.18 -7.97 -18.64
N ILE A 259 23.86 -7.43 -17.47
CA ILE A 259 23.08 -6.20 -17.31
C ILE A 259 24.01 -5.00 -17.50
N LEU A 260 23.67 -4.14 -18.44
CA LEU A 260 24.45 -2.96 -18.80
C LEU A 260 24.22 -1.83 -17.78
N THR A 261 25.00 -1.82 -16.70
CA THR A 261 25.02 -0.70 -15.74
C THR A 261 25.86 0.46 -16.28
N LYS A 262 25.71 1.65 -15.68
CA LYS A 262 26.44 2.86 -16.10
C LYS A 262 27.96 2.66 -16.12
N ASP A 263 28.50 1.83 -15.24
CA ASP A 263 29.93 1.59 -15.10
C ASP A 263 30.47 0.56 -16.12
N VAL A 264 29.61 -0.38 -16.55
CA VAL A 264 29.99 -1.45 -17.50
C VAL A 264 29.89 -0.99 -18.95
N VAL A 265 28.90 -0.13 -19.25
CA VAL A 265 28.60 0.35 -20.61
C VAL A 265 29.83 0.94 -21.35
N PRO A 266 30.69 1.78 -20.74
CA PRO A 266 31.85 2.34 -21.43
C PRO A 266 32.84 1.27 -21.93
N GLY A 267 33.07 0.22 -21.16
CA GLY A 267 33.96 -0.88 -21.52
C GLY A 267 33.43 -1.67 -22.72
N ILE A 268 32.12 -1.97 -22.70
CA ILE A 268 31.43 -2.67 -23.78
C ILE A 268 31.44 -1.85 -25.08
N ILE A 269 31.18 -0.54 -25.01
CA ILE A 269 31.26 0.35 -26.18
C ILE A 269 32.67 0.35 -26.77
N LYS A 270 33.71 0.45 -25.93
CA LYS A 270 35.11 0.45 -26.39
C LYS A 270 35.47 -0.87 -27.08
N ALA A 271 35.05 -2.00 -26.52
CA ALA A 271 35.27 -3.32 -27.11
C ALA A 271 34.55 -3.46 -28.46
N ALA A 272 33.29 -3.03 -28.55
CA ALA A 272 32.51 -3.09 -29.78
C ALA A 272 33.10 -2.20 -30.89
N LYS A 273 33.52 -0.97 -30.56
CA LYS A 273 34.20 -0.08 -31.52
C LYS A 273 35.52 -0.69 -32.01
N LYS A 274 36.31 -1.30 -31.12
CA LYS A 274 37.56 -1.99 -31.49
C LYS A 274 37.31 -3.16 -32.44
N ALA A 275 36.19 -3.86 -32.28
CA ALA A 275 35.76 -4.95 -33.17
C ALA A 275 35.13 -4.46 -34.49
N GLY A 276 35.04 -3.14 -34.73
CA GLY A 276 34.43 -2.58 -35.93
C GLY A 276 32.90 -2.58 -35.93
N ASN A 277 32.25 -2.88 -34.79
CA ASN A 277 30.80 -2.87 -34.67
C ASN A 277 30.28 -1.44 -34.52
N THR A 278 29.15 -1.15 -35.16
CA THR A 278 28.42 0.12 -35.03
C THR A 278 27.19 0.00 -34.12
N THR A 279 26.74 -1.23 -33.86
CA THR A 279 25.58 -1.53 -33.01
C THR A 279 25.81 -2.75 -32.14
N ILE A 280 25.06 -2.85 -31.04
CA ILE A 280 25.05 -4.01 -30.15
C ILE A 280 23.61 -4.49 -29.99
N ARG A 281 23.41 -5.81 -29.94
CA ARG A 281 22.08 -6.38 -29.70
C ARG A 281 21.79 -6.42 -28.21
N ILE A 282 20.72 -5.75 -27.81
CA ILE A 282 20.24 -5.71 -26.43
C ILE A 282 18.79 -6.18 -26.35
N CYS A 283 18.39 -6.64 -25.16
CA CYS A 283 17.00 -6.94 -24.83
C CYS A 283 16.62 -6.35 -23.47
N ARG A 284 15.33 -6.37 -23.14
CA ARG A 284 14.85 -5.87 -21.84
C ARG A 284 15.29 -6.82 -20.72
N THR A 285 15.64 -6.26 -19.57
CA THR A 285 15.90 -7.00 -18.34
C THR A 285 14.60 -7.56 -17.77
N ASP A 286 14.72 -8.54 -16.87
CA ASP A 286 13.57 -9.16 -16.22
C ASP A 286 12.80 -8.13 -15.37
N GLY A 287 13.51 -7.16 -14.80
CA GLY A 287 12.91 -6.02 -14.09
C GLY A 287 12.10 -5.10 -15.01
N HIS A 288 12.54 -4.87 -16.26
CA HIS A 288 11.75 -4.12 -17.23
C HIS A 288 10.48 -4.88 -17.64
N VAL A 289 10.58 -6.19 -17.83
CA VAL A 289 9.44 -7.06 -18.13
C VAL A 289 8.47 -7.08 -16.95
N ASP A 290 8.95 -7.25 -15.72
CA ASP A 290 8.15 -7.19 -14.48
C ASP A 290 7.38 -5.88 -14.36
N ASN A 291 8.06 -4.75 -14.54
CA ASN A 291 7.44 -3.43 -14.42
C ASN A 291 6.38 -3.18 -15.50
N ARG A 292 6.58 -3.67 -16.72
CA ARG A 292 5.59 -3.58 -17.81
C ARG A 292 4.36 -4.45 -17.52
N ALA A 293 4.57 -5.69 -17.11
CA ALA A 293 3.49 -6.60 -16.73
C ALA A 293 2.69 -6.05 -15.53
N ASN A 294 3.37 -5.54 -14.50
CA ASN A 294 2.73 -4.92 -13.34
C ASN A 294 1.95 -3.66 -13.74
N ARG A 295 2.48 -2.83 -14.64
CA ARG A 295 1.75 -1.66 -15.16
C ARG A 295 0.45 -2.08 -15.87
N ARG A 296 0.49 -3.12 -16.70
CA ARG A 296 -0.72 -3.67 -17.35
C ARG A 296 -1.73 -4.18 -16.31
N ASN A 297 -1.24 -4.86 -15.27
CA ASN A 297 -2.08 -5.33 -14.17
C ASN A 297 -2.77 -4.19 -13.41
N ILE A 298 -2.04 -3.11 -13.11
CA ILE A 298 -2.61 -1.92 -12.46
C ILE A 298 -3.65 -1.25 -13.37
N LYS A 299 -3.38 -1.13 -14.67
CA LYS A 299 -4.35 -0.58 -15.62
C LYS A 299 -5.63 -1.41 -15.69
N LEU A 300 -5.51 -2.75 -15.70
CA LEU A 300 -6.65 -3.67 -15.63
C LEU A 300 -7.48 -3.41 -14.37
N PHE A 301 -6.83 -3.40 -13.20
CA PHE A 301 -7.50 -3.13 -11.93
C PHE A 301 -8.23 -1.78 -11.89
N LEU A 302 -7.57 -0.70 -12.33
CA LEU A 302 -8.20 0.63 -12.40
C LEU A 302 -9.34 0.68 -13.41
N GLY A 303 -9.24 -0.06 -14.51
CA GLY A 303 -10.31 -0.22 -15.50
C GLY A 303 -11.55 -0.88 -14.93
N LEU A 304 -11.38 -2.03 -14.27
CA LEU A 304 -12.48 -2.74 -13.62
C LEU A 304 -13.10 -1.91 -12.49
N THR A 305 -12.25 -1.21 -11.71
CA THR A 305 -12.70 -0.29 -10.65
C THR A 305 -13.55 0.84 -11.21
N TRP A 306 -13.09 1.49 -12.29
CA TRP A 306 -13.82 2.57 -12.95
C TRP A 306 -15.18 2.11 -13.48
N MET A 307 -15.24 0.93 -14.12
CA MET A 307 -16.50 0.37 -14.61
C MET A 307 -17.48 0.11 -13.46
N LYS A 308 -17.04 -0.60 -12.42
CA LYS A 308 -17.92 -0.95 -11.29
C LYS A 308 -18.39 0.29 -10.54
N TRP A 309 -17.53 1.28 -10.40
CA TRP A 309 -17.88 2.51 -9.71
C TRP A 309 -18.91 3.33 -10.49
N ARG A 310 -18.73 3.49 -11.81
CA ARG A 310 -19.72 4.17 -12.65
C ARG A 310 -21.05 3.43 -12.71
N GLU A 311 -21.03 2.10 -12.78
CA GLU A 311 -22.24 1.27 -12.66
C GLU A 311 -23.01 1.56 -11.37
N LEU A 312 -22.32 1.61 -10.22
CA LEU A 312 -22.92 1.90 -8.91
C LEU A 312 -23.47 3.33 -8.80
N GLU A 313 -22.89 4.30 -9.50
CA GLU A 313 -23.36 5.68 -9.56
C GLU A 313 -24.39 5.92 -10.69
N GLY A 314 -24.77 4.89 -11.45
CA GLY A 314 -25.70 5.02 -12.57
C GLY A 314 -25.14 5.83 -13.76
N LEU A 315 -23.82 5.97 -13.84
CA LEU A 315 -23.13 6.71 -14.88
C LEU A 315 -22.90 5.82 -16.11
N SER A 316 -22.86 6.44 -17.30
CA SER A 316 -22.61 5.73 -18.55
C SER A 316 -21.23 5.05 -18.52
N VAL A 317 -21.19 3.79 -18.89
CA VAL A 317 -19.95 3.04 -19.05
C VAL A 317 -19.68 2.92 -20.55
N SER A 318 -18.64 3.60 -21.04
CA SER A 318 -18.13 3.35 -22.39
C SER A 318 -17.73 1.87 -22.48
N ALA A 319 -17.95 1.22 -23.64
CA ALA A 319 -17.43 -0.12 -23.88
C ALA A 319 -15.95 -0.16 -23.45
N PRO A 320 -15.51 -1.19 -22.70
CA PRO A 320 -14.20 -1.18 -22.07
C PRO A 320 -13.14 -0.89 -23.14
N TYR A 321 -12.23 0.05 -22.87
CA TYR A 321 -11.08 0.34 -23.75
C TYR A 321 -10.28 -0.93 -24.11
N ILE A 322 -10.40 -1.98 -23.30
CA ILE A 322 -9.84 -3.32 -23.52
C ILE A 322 -10.47 -4.02 -24.75
N ALA A 323 -11.74 -3.73 -25.08
CA ALA A 323 -12.45 -4.26 -26.24
C ALA A 323 -12.04 -3.60 -27.57
N GLU A 324 -11.68 -2.31 -27.58
CA GLU A 324 -11.34 -1.58 -28.81
C GLU A 324 -9.83 -1.55 -29.13
N HIS A 325 -8.94 -1.59 -28.13
CA HIS A 325 -7.50 -1.41 -28.33
C HIS A 325 -6.62 -2.60 -27.93
N GLY A 326 -7.19 -3.81 -27.90
CA GLY A 326 -6.43 -5.06 -27.94
C GLY A 326 -5.35 -5.20 -26.86
N LEU A 327 -5.76 -5.67 -25.68
CA LEU A 327 -4.97 -6.71 -25.05
C LEU A 327 -5.09 -7.93 -25.96
N ALA A 328 -4.20 -8.03 -26.95
CA ALA A 328 -4.25 -9.04 -28.01
C ALA A 328 -4.75 -10.41 -27.49
N GLY A 329 -6.00 -10.74 -27.82
CA GLY A 329 -6.55 -12.10 -27.75
C GLY A 329 -7.25 -12.57 -26.47
N HIS A 330 -7.66 -11.72 -25.52
CA HIS A 330 -8.32 -12.20 -24.29
C HIS A 330 -9.75 -11.69 -24.07
N THR A 331 -10.60 -12.61 -23.60
CA THR A 331 -12.01 -12.45 -23.20
C THR A 331 -12.23 -11.20 -22.34
N ILE A 332 -13.28 -10.44 -22.63
CA ILE A 332 -13.73 -9.32 -21.79
C ILE A 332 -14.10 -9.90 -20.42
N VAL A 333 -13.34 -9.57 -19.38
CA VAL A 333 -13.65 -9.97 -18.01
C VAL A 333 -14.37 -8.83 -17.31
N TYR A 334 -15.54 -9.12 -16.77
CA TYR A 334 -16.35 -8.14 -16.04
C TYR A 334 -16.01 -8.12 -14.55
N PRO A 335 -16.24 -7.00 -13.84
CA PRO A 335 -16.03 -6.93 -12.39
C PRO A 335 -16.71 -8.06 -11.61
N ALA A 336 -17.94 -8.45 -12.00
CA ALA A 336 -18.66 -9.55 -11.36
C ALA A 336 -17.90 -10.89 -11.43
N GLU A 337 -17.31 -11.21 -12.58
CA GLU A 337 -16.56 -12.46 -12.79
C GLU A 337 -15.28 -12.51 -11.95
N VAL A 338 -14.64 -11.35 -11.75
CA VAL A 338 -13.47 -11.23 -10.87
C VAL A 338 -13.87 -11.46 -9.42
N VAL A 339 -14.98 -10.87 -8.99
CA VAL A 339 -15.50 -11.07 -7.63
C VAL A 339 -15.78 -12.55 -7.37
N THR A 340 -16.50 -13.22 -8.28
CA THR A 340 -16.82 -14.65 -8.11
C THR A 340 -15.55 -15.51 -8.07
N ALA A 341 -14.55 -15.20 -8.90
CA ALA A 341 -13.28 -15.91 -8.88
C ALA A 341 -12.50 -15.71 -7.58
N GLU A 342 -12.50 -14.48 -7.03
CA GLU A 342 -11.85 -14.18 -5.75
C GLU A 342 -12.57 -14.85 -4.57
N GLU A 343 -13.89 -14.83 -4.54
CA GLU A 343 -14.70 -15.48 -3.51
C GLU A 343 -14.47 -17.01 -3.50
N ALA A 344 -14.45 -17.64 -4.68
CA ALA A 344 -14.15 -19.06 -4.82
C ALA A 344 -12.75 -19.42 -4.28
N LEU A 345 -11.73 -18.63 -4.65
CA LEU A 345 -10.36 -18.83 -4.17
C LEU A 345 -10.24 -18.65 -2.65
N GLN A 346 -10.98 -17.70 -2.07
CA GLN A 346 -10.99 -17.48 -0.63
C GLN A 346 -11.65 -18.65 0.10
N ALA A 347 -12.76 -19.17 -0.42
CA ALA A 347 -13.45 -20.34 0.13
C ALA A 347 -12.55 -21.58 0.12
N GLU A 348 -11.83 -21.82 -0.99
CA GLU A 348 -10.88 -22.93 -1.11
C GLU A 348 -9.77 -22.86 -0.05
N LYS A 349 -9.15 -21.69 0.12
CA LYS A 349 -8.11 -21.50 1.14
C LYS A 349 -8.62 -21.61 2.57
N ALA A 350 -9.85 -21.16 2.83
CA ALA A 350 -10.49 -21.35 4.13
C ALA A 350 -10.71 -22.83 4.43
N ALA A 351 -11.15 -23.61 3.43
CA ALA A 351 -11.31 -25.05 3.53
C ALA A 351 -9.96 -25.76 3.73
N GLU A 352 -8.91 -25.38 2.98
CA GLU A 352 -7.56 -25.94 3.15
C GLU A 352 -7.00 -25.68 4.55
N LYS A 353 -7.18 -24.45 5.07
CA LYS A 353 -6.78 -24.10 6.43
C LYS A 353 -7.55 -24.90 7.48
N ALA A 354 -8.86 -25.11 7.26
CA ALA A 354 -9.67 -25.94 8.15
C ALA A 354 -9.22 -27.40 8.14
N ARG A 355 -8.87 -27.95 6.97
CA ARG A 355 -8.29 -29.31 6.84
C ARG A 355 -6.98 -29.44 7.59
N LYS A 356 -6.02 -28.51 7.36
CA LYS A 356 -4.74 -28.49 8.07
C LYS A 356 -4.89 -28.38 9.59
N LYS A 357 -5.86 -27.60 10.07
CA LYS A 357 -6.19 -27.50 11.50
C LYS A 357 -6.81 -28.79 12.06
N ALA A 358 -7.55 -29.53 11.25
CA ALA A 358 -8.14 -30.81 11.64
C ALA A 358 -7.12 -31.96 11.60
N GLU A 359 -6.06 -31.83 10.79
CA GLU A 359 -4.94 -32.78 10.67
C GLU A 359 -3.81 -32.52 11.68
N GLU A 360 -3.82 -31.39 12.40
CA GLU A 360 -2.91 -31.16 13.54
C GLU A 360 -3.22 -32.19 14.64
N PRO A 361 -2.26 -33.05 15.04
CA PRO A 361 -2.47 -33.99 16.12
C PRO A 361 -2.85 -33.23 17.39
N LEU A 362 -3.84 -33.73 18.13
CA LEU A 362 -4.02 -33.39 19.53
C LEU A 362 -2.78 -33.87 20.29
N GLU A 363 -1.71 -33.08 20.32
CA GLU A 363 -0.67 -33.22 21.33
C GLU A 363 -1.33 -32.93 22.69
N GLN A 364 -1.62 -34.02 23.41
CA GLN A 364 -2.04 -34.03 24.81
C GLN A 364 -0.83 -33.89 25.73
#